data_AF-A0A0M2Y0Q7-F1
#
_entry.id   AF-A0A0M2Y0Q7-F1
#
_cell.length_a   1.000
_cell.length_b   1.000
_cell.length_c   1.000
_cell.angle_alpha   90.00
_cell.angle_beta   90.00
_cell.angle_gamma   90.00
#
_symmetry.space_group_name_H-M   'P 1'
#
loop_
_entity.id
_entity.type
_entity.pdbx_description
1 polymer ?
#
loop_
_entity_poly.entity_id
_entity_poly.type
_entity_poly.pdbx_seq_one_letter_code
_entity_poly.pdbx_strand_id
1 'polypeptide(L)'
;MTTLQVKRISAIITSSNFIDYTKAINLLNSNIHARRIALKIFFLDKDWYSKEDVTILKSLEGNALAKFFPEIVQVEESKGIFSSGKEVRRCECGHTNKHDNSNCGSCARDKRGFMEKSWKPEEVQDTLNRRIRIIEKLDI
;
A
#
# COMPACT_ATOMS: atom_id res chain seq x y z
N MET A 1 -8.50 -6.92 -22.19
CA MET A 1 -7.02 -6.98 -22.23
C MET A 1 -6.57 -8.31 -21.68
N THR A 2 -5.62 -8.96 -22.33
CA THR A 2 -5.03 -10.24 -21.87
C THR A 2 -3.88 -9.99 -20.90
N THR A 3 -3.55 -10.98 -20.08
CA THR A 3 -2.40 -10.93 -19.15
C THR A 3 -1.07 -10.63 -19.86
N LEU A 4 -0.93 -11.08 -21.11
CA LEU A 4 0.23 -10.81 -21.95
C LEU A 4 0.33 -9.33 -22.36
N GLN A 5 -0.81 -8.71 -22.69
CA GLN A 5 -0.87 -7.29 -23.00
C GLN A 5 -0.50 -6.43 -21.79
N VAL A 6 -0.99 -6.79 -20.59
CA VAL A 6 -0.61 -6.11 -19.34
C VAL A 6 0.91 -6.18 -19.11
N LYS A 7 1.52 -7.36 -19.26
CA LYS A 7 2.97 -7.54 -19.10
C LYS A 7 3.78 -6.70 -20.11
N ARG A 8 3.38 -6.67 -21.38
CA ARG A 8 4.05 -5.86 -22.41
C ARG A 8 3.95 -4.37 -22.10
N ILE A 9 2.77 -3.89 -21.70
CA ILE A 9 2.58 -2.49 -21.33
C ILE A 9 3.44 -2.13 -20.12
N SER A 10 3.46 -2.97 -19.07
CA SER A 10 4.34 -2.75 -17.92
C SER A 10 5.80 -2.69 -18.31
N ALA A 11 6.29 -3.60 -19.16
CA ALA A 11 7.68 -3.61 -19.62
C ALA A 11 8.05 -2.32 -20.37
N ILE A 12 7.18 -1.83 -21.26
CA ILE A 12 7.40 -0.56 -21.98
C ILE A 12 7.42 0.61 -21.00
N ILE A 13 6.49 0.65 -20.03
CA ILE A 13 6.43 1.71 -19.02
C ILE A 13 7.74 1.78 -18.22
N THR A 14 8.26 0.62 -17.80
CA THR A 14 9.49 0.54 -17.00
C THR A 14 10.73 0.86 -17.84
N SER A 15 10.86 0.29 -19.04
CA SER A 15 12.02 0.50 -19.91
C SER A 15 12.08 1.89 -20.54
N SER A 16 10.93 2.56 -20.69
CA SER A 16 10.83 3.92 -21.22
C SER A 16 10.74 4.99 -20.12
N ASN A 17 11.01 4.64 -18.86
CA ASN A 17 11.10 5.58 -17.75
C ASN A 17 9.82 6.38 -17.46
N PHE A 18 8.63 5.84 -17.80
CA PHE A 18 7.36 6.56 -17.68
C PHE A 18 6.77 6.61 -16.26
N ILE A 19 7.48 6.06 -15.27
CA ILE A 19 7.07 6.15 -13.87
C ILE A 19 7.34 7.57 -13.36
N ASP A 20 6.25 8.28 -13.07
CA ASP A 20 6.23 9.63 -12.49
C ASP A 20 6.04 9.52 -10.96
N TYR A 21 7.16 9.51 -10.22
CA TYR A 21 7.13 9.42 -8.76
C TYR A 21 6.52 10.65 -8.09
N THR A 22 6.59 11.82 -8.73
CA THR A 22 5.95 13.04 -8.24
C THR A 22 4.43 12.86 -8.16
N LYS A 23 3.82 12.32 -9.23
CA LYS A 23 2.39 11.95 -9.20
C LYS A 23 2.10 10.86 -8.18
N ALA A 24 2.99 9.88 -8.01
CA ALA A 24 2.80 8.82 -7.02
C ALA A 24 2.73 9.38 -5.59
N ILE A 25 3.59 10.35 -5.23
CA ILE A 25 3.52 11.07 -3.95
C ILE A 25 2.18 11.81 -3.81
N ASN A 26 1.71 12.48 -4.85
CA ASN A 26 0.42 13.18 -4.80
C ASN A 26 -0.75 12.21 -4.56
N LEU A 27 -0.69 11.01 -5.13
CA LEU A 27 -1.67 9.95 -4.90
C LEU A 27 -1.65 9.43 -3.45
N LEU A 28 -0.48 9.38 -2.79
CA LEU A 28 -0.38 9.02 -1.37
C LEU A 28 -1.11 10.00 -0.44
N ASN A 29 -1.20 11.27 -0.83
CA ASN A 29 -1.91 12.31 -0.06
C ASN A 29 -3.41 12.39 -0.37
N SER A 30 -3.93 11.55 -1.27
CA SER A 30 -5.32 11.57 -1.70
C SER A 30 -6.18 10.56 -0.91
N ASN A 31 -7.24 10.02 -1.54
CA ASN A 31 -8.13 9.01 -0.97
C ASN A 31 -7.51 7.60 -0.97
N ILE A 32 -8.08 6.68 -0.20
CA ILE A 32 -7.52 5.33 0.00
C ILE A 32 -7.32 4.53 -1.29
N HIS A 33 -8.18 4.72 -2.30
CA HIS A 33 -8.02 4.06 -3.60
C HIS A 33 -6.79 4.58 -4.36
N ALA A 34 -6.61 5.90 -4.37
CA ALA A 34 -5.43 6.55 -4.95
C ALA A 34 -4.13 6.12 -4.24
N ARG A 35 -4.14 6.05 -2.90
CA ARG A 35 -2.99 5.57 -2.12
C ARG A 35 -2.59 4.14 -2.50
N ARG A 36 -3.57 3.25 -2.68
CA ARG A 36 -3.30 1.87 -3.13
C ARG A 36 -2.73 1.79 -4.54
N ILE A 37 -3.10 2.72 -5.42
CA ILE A 37 -2.47 2.84 -6.75
C ILE A 37 -1.02 3.32 -6.60
N ALA A 38 -0.76 4.29 -5.74
CA ALA A 38 0.60 4.76 -5.47
C ALA A 38 1.53 3.62 -5.00
N LEU A 39 1.06 2.74 -4.10
CA LEU A 39 1.83 1.56 -3.68
C LEU A 39 2.24 0.67 -4.87
N LYS A 40 1.33 0.44 -5.82
CA LYS A 40 1.66 -0.31 -7.03
C LYS A 40 2.74 0.38 -7.85
N ILE A 41 2.70 1.71 -7.94
CA ILE A 41 3.71 2.49 -8.66
C ILE A 41 5.07 2.38 -7.96
N PHE A 42 5.12 2.53 -6.64
CA PHE A 42 6.38 2.41 -5.88
C PHE A 42 6.97 1.00 -5.90
N PHE A 43 6.14 -0.03 -6.06
CA PHE A 43 6.60 -1.40 -6.25
C PHE A 43 7.28 -1.61 -7.61
N LEU A 44 6.85 -0.91 -8.66
CA LEU A 44 7.49 -0.99 -9.98
C LEU A 44 8.91 -0.42 -9.95
N ASP A 45 9.76 -0.95 -10.82
CA ASP A 45 11.18 -0.58 -10.96
C ASP A 45 11.42 0.19 -12.26
N LYS A 46 12.47 1.02 -12.29
CA LYS A 46 12.92 1.74 -13.49
C LYS A 46 14.34 1.28 -13.82
N ASP A 47 14.69 1.25 -15.10
CA ASP A 47 16.05 0.87 -15.53
C ASP A 47 17.10 1.94 -15.15
N TRP A 48 16.67 3.19 -15.00
CA TRP A 48 17.49 4.31 -14.53
C TRP A 48 16.65 5.30 -13.72
N TYR A 49 17.31 6.14 -12.92
CA TYR A 49 16.67 7.11 -12.02
C TYR A 49 17.23 8.50 -12.27
N SER A 50 16.37 9.51 -12.34
CA SER A 50 16.83 10.90 -12.29
C SER A 50 17.19 11.32 -10.86
N LYS A 51 17.88 12.46 -10.69
CA LYS A 51 18.18 13.00 -9.34
C LYS A 51 16.92 13.33 -8.56
N GLU A 52 15.89 13.80 -9.26
CA GLU A 52 14.57 14.07 -8.70
C GLU A 52 13.89 12.77 -8.25
N ASP A 53 13.95 11.71 -9.06
CA ASP A 53 13.43 10.38 -8.68
C ASP A 53 14.09 9.89 -7.38
N VAL A 54 15.42 9.97 -7.29
CA VAL A 54 16.17 9.55 -6.11
C VAL A 54 15.78 10.37 -4.89
N THR A 55 15.64 11.69 -5.04
CA THR A 55 15.21 12.60 -3.97
C THR A 55 13.83 12.21 -3.44
N ILE A 56 12.89 11.93 -4.34
CA ILE A 56 11.53 11.49 -3.98
C ILE A 56 11.56 10.14 -3.27
N LEU A 57 12.30 9.16 -3.80
CA LEU A 57 12.39 7.84 -3.16
C LEU A 57 13.00 7.96 -1.76
N LYS A 58 14.08 8.73 -1.60
CA LYS A 58 14.71 8.99 -0.30
C LYS A 58 13.77 9.66 0.70
N SER A 59 12.86 10.53 0.25
CA SER A 59 11.84 11.11 1.13
C SER A 59 10.89 10.08 1.75
N LEU A 60 10.84 8.87 1.20
CA LEU A 60 10.05 7.75 1.67
C LEU A 60 10.87 6.65 2.37
N GLU A 61 12.16 6.85 2.63
CA GLU A 61 13.00 5.85 3.28
C GLU A 61 12.49 5.46 4.68
N GLY A 62 12.85 4.25 5.12
CA GLY A 62 12.52 3.76 6.46
C GLY A 62 11.15 3.11 6.46
N ASN A 63 10.18 3.68 7.18
CA ASN A 63 8.82 3.14 7.35
C ASN A 63 7.73 4.16 6.96
N ALA A 64 8.03 5.06 6.02
CA ALA A 64 7.15 6.18 5.68
C ALA A 64 5.81 5.73 5.06
N LEU A 65 5.82 4.72 4.19
CA LEU A 65 4.62 4.29 3.46
C LEU A 65 3.49 3.84 4.38
N ALA A 66 3.79 3.16 5.49
CA ALA A 66 2.79 2.67 6.43
C ALA A 66 1.93 3.80 7.02
N LYS A 67 2.50 5.02 7.19
CA LYS A 67 1.81 6.18 7.75
C LYS A 67 0.64 6.67 6.90
N PHE A 68 0.66 6.38 5.59
CA PHE A 68 -0.43 6.74 4.68
C PHE A 68 -1.63 5.77 4.76
N PHE A 69 -1.51 4.67 5.48
CA PHE A 69 -2.53 3.62 5.58
C PHE A 69 -2.89 3.34 7.05
N PRO A 70 -3.57 4.28 7.73
CA PRO A 70 -4.11 4.02 9.06
C PRO A 70 -5.16 2.91 9.02
N GLU A 71 -5.48 2.37 10.18
CA GLU A 71 -6.62 1.47 10.32
C GLU A 71 -7.92 2.21 9.99
N ILE A 72 -8.80 1.54 9.27
CA ILE A 72 -10.08 2.11 8.79
C ILE A 72 -11.30 1.41 9.41
N VAL A 73 -11.06 0.52 10.38
CA VAL A 73 -12.11 -0.19 11.11
C VAL A 73 -12.59 0.66 12.29
N GLN A 74 -13.88 0.58 12.60
CA GLN A 74 -14.45 1.18 13.80
C GLN A 74 -14.48 0.15 14.92
N VAL A 75 -13.97 0.49 16.09
CA VAL A 75 -14.09 -0.35 17.29
C VAL A 75 -15.38 0.05 18.02
N GLU A 76 -16.23 -0.92 18.28
CA GLU A 76 -17.52 -0.75 18.94
C GLU A 76 -17.64 -1.73 20.12
N GLU A 77 -18.37 -1.37 21.16
CA GLU A 77 -18.81 -2.33 22.18
C GLU A 77 -20.10 -3.01 21.75
N SER A 78 -20.09 -4.33 21.62
CA SER A 78 -21.30 -5.13 21.45
C SER A 78 -21.77 -5.62 22.82
N LYS A 79 -22.95 -5.17 23.26
CA LYS A 79 -23.64 -5.67 24.46
C LYS A 79 -24.83 -6.52 24.03
N GLY A 80 -24.84 -7.79 24.44
CA GLY A 80 -26.06 -8.59 24.45
C GLY A 80 -26.94 -8.16 25.63
N ILE A 81 -28.24 -8.49 25.57
CA ILE A 81 -29.24 -8.15 26.61
C ILE A 81 -28.81 -8.64 28.02
N PHE A 82 -27.93 -9.63 28.11
CA PHE A 82 -27.45 -10.22 29.37
C PHE A 82 -25.92 -10.38 29.46
N SER A 83 -25.11 -9.76 28.59
CA SER A 83 -23.65 -9.95 28.59
C SER A 83 -22.87 -8.70 28.96
N SER A 84 -21.72 -8.87 29.60
CA SER A 84 -20.68 -7.84 29.60
C SER A 84 -20.33 -7.46 28.16
N GLY A 85 -20.07 -6.17 27.93
CA GLY A 85 -19.72 -5.66 26.60
C GLY A 85 -18.47 -6.36 26.07
N LYS A 86 -18.50 -6.77 24.80
CA LYS A 86 -17.33 -7.28 24.09
C LYS A 86 -16.95 -6.29 23.01
N GLU A 87 -15.68 -5.93 22.95
CA GLU A 87 -15.18 -5.13 21.83
C GLU A 87 -15.29 -5.94 20.53
N VAL A 88 -15.86 -5.30 19.52
CA VAL A 88 -15.98 -5.80 18.17
C VAL A 88 -15.47 -4.73 17.22
N ARG A 89 -15.11 -5.14 16.01
CA ARG A 89 -14.66 -4.22 14.96
C ARG A 89 -15.59 -4.28 13.77
N ARG A 90 -16.12 -3.12 13.37
CA ARG A 90 -16.89 -2.95 12.14
C ARG A 90 -15.93 -2.71 10.97
N CYS A 91 -16.00 -3.61 9.98
CA CYS A 91 -15.27 -3.46 8.73
C CYS A 91 -15.95 -2.41 7.83
N GLU A 92 -15.18 -1.79 6.92
CA GLU A 92 -15.69 -0.87 5.89
C GLU A 92 -16.81 -1.49 5.03
N CYS A 93 -16.84 -2.83 4.89
CA CYS A 93 -17.93 -3.53 4.19
C CYS A 93 -19.24 -3.65 5.01
N GLY A 94 -19.28 -3.12 6.24
CA GLY A 94 -20.43 -3.17 7.15
C GLY A 94 -20.46 -4.40 8.07
N HIS A 95 -19.62 -5.43 7.81
CA HIS A 95 -19.59 -6.65 8.63
C HIS A 95 -18.87 -6.44 9.98
N THR A 96 -19.49 -6.91 11.06
CA THR A 96 -18.94 -6.88 12.41
C THR A 96 -18.10 -8.14 12.68
N ASN A 97 -16.86 -7.95 13.11
CA ASN A 97 -15.93 -9.03 13.43
C ASN A 97 -15.57 -8.97 14.92
N LYS A 98 -15.13 -10.10 15.49
CA LYS A 98 -14.48 -10.10 16.80
C LYS A 98 -13.22 -9.22 16.74
N HIS A 99 -12.90 -8.56 17.85
CA HIS A 99 -11.73 -7.67 17.93
C HIS A 99 -10.44 -8.36 17.46
N ASP A 100 -10.20 -9.59 17.91
CA ASP A 100 -8.96 -10.34 17.65
C ASP A 100 -8.82 -10.89 16.23
N ASN A 101 -9.86 -10.83 15.40
CA ASN A 101 -9.77 -11.34 14.03
C ASN A 101 -8.78 -10.47 13.23
N SER A 102 -7.78 -11.05 12.57
CA SER A 102 -6.86 -10.31 11.69
C SER A 102 -7.56 -9.76 10.43
N ASN A 103 -8.47 -10.56 9.85
CA ASN A 103 -9.16 -10.27 8.60
C ASN A 103 -10.68 -10.31 8.78
N CYS A 104 -11.40 -9.55 7.98
CA CYS A 104 -12.85 -9.57 7.99
C CYS A 104 -13.36 -10.92 7.45
N GLY A 105 -14.25 -11.58 8.19
CA GLY A 105 -14.84 -12.86 7.77
C GLY A 105 -15.72 -12.77 6.52
N SER A 106 -16.18 -11.57 6.17
CA SER A 106 -17.04 -11.33 4.99
C SER A 106 -16.24 -10.95 3.74
N CYS A 107 -15.34 -9.96 3.84
CA CYS A 107 -14.62 -9.43 2.66
C CYS A 107 -13.13 -9.80 2.60
N ALA A 108 -12.63 -10.59 3.56
CA ALA A 108 -11.24 -11.03 3.70
C ALA A 108 -10.18 -9.90 3.83
N ARG A 109 -10.61 -8.64 3.94
CA ARG A 109 -9.70 -7.49 4.11
C ARG A 109 -9.23 -7.37 5.56
N ASP A 110 -8.00 -6.93 5.75
CA ASP A 110 -7.44 -6.58 7.06
C ASP A 110 -8.00 -5.25 7.60
N LYS A 111 -7.52 -4.83 8.77
CA LYS A 111 -7.90 -3.58 9.45
C LYS A 111 -7.57 -2.29 8.67
N ARG A 112 -6.73 -2.37 7.63
CA ARG A 112 -6.36 -1.28 6.72
C ARG A 112 -7.03 -1.44 5.34
N GLY A 113 -7.91 -2.45 5.20
CA GLY A 113 -8.69 -2.71 4.01
C GLY A 113 -7.94 -3.48 2.91
N PHE A 114 -6.77 -4.05 3.18
CA PHE A 114 -6.01 -4.82 2.20
C PHE A 114 -6.39 -6.30 2.24
N MET A 115 -6.52 -6.91 1.07
CA MET A 115 -6.63 -8.38 0.96
C MET A 115 -5.25 -9.03 1.09
N GLU A 116 -5.21 -10.35 1.29
CA GLU A 116 -3.96 -11.11 1.40
C GLU A 116 -3.03 -10.91 0.19
N LYS A 117 -3.55 -11.01 -1.04
CA LYS A 117 -2.79 -10.83 -2.28
C LYS A 117 -2.54 -9.36 -2.66
N SER A 118 -2.92 -8.40 -1.82
CA SER A 118 -2.70 -6.98 -2.10
C SER A 118 -1.31 -6.58 -1.62
N TRP A 119 -0.59 -5.78 -2.42
CA TRP A 119 0.65 -5.14 -2.00
C TRP A 119 0.45 -4.37 -0.69
N LYS A 120 1.12 -4.82 0.37
CA LYS A 120 1.07 -4.14 1.67
C LYS A 120 2.10 -3.01 1.73
N PRO A 121 1.84 -1.93 2.49
CA PRO A 121 2.79 -0.84 2.64
C PRO A 121 4.18 -1.31 3.08
N GLU A 122 4.26 -2.28 3.98
CA GLU A 122 5.51 -2.83 4.50
C GLU A 122 6.33 -3.54 3.42
N GLU A 123 5.69 -4.39 2.61
CA GLU A 123 6.36 -5.14 1.53
C GLU A 123 6.92 -4.20 0.44
N VAL A 124 6.14 -3.16 0.11
CA VAL A 124 6.56 -2.14 -0.85
C VAL A 124 7.68 -1.28 -0.26
N GLN A 125 7.62 -0.99 1.04
CA GLN A 125 8.64 -0.24 1.75
C GLN A 125 9.99 -0.98 1.75
N ASP A 126 10.00 -2.29 1.98
CA ASP A 126 11.22 -3.10 1.91
C ASP A 126 11.85 -3.06 0.52
N THR A 127 11.01 -3.13 -0.52
CA THR A 127 11.44 -3.02 -1.92
C THR A 127 12.07 -1.65 -2.19
N LEU A 128 11.42 -0.58 -1.72
CA LEU A 128 11.89 0.80 -1.89
C LEU A 128 13.22 1.04 -1.14
N ASN A 129 13.32 0.59 0.11
CA ASN A 129 14.55 0.72 0.90
C ASN A 129 15.71 -0.05 0.26
N ARG A 130 15.45 -1.27 -0.25
CA ARG A 130 16.46 -2.04 -0.98
C ARG A 130 16.94 -1.29 -2.23
N ARG A 131 16.01 -0.71 -2.99
CA ARG A 131 16.31 0.07 -4.20
C ARG A 131 17.18 1.28 -3.89
N ILE A 132 16.84 2.08 -2.87
CA ILE A 132 17.63 3.24 -2.45
C ILE A 132 19.07 2.82 -2.14
N ARG A 133 19.25 1.76 -1.33
CA ARG A 133 20.58 1.25 -0.97
C ARG A 133 21.41 0.82 -2.19
N ILE A 134 20.77 0.32 -3.25
CA ILE A 134 21.47 -0.07 -4.48
C ILE A 134 21.88 1.17 -5.26
N ILE A 135 20.95 2.12 -5.44
CA ILE A 135 21.22 3.39 -6.13
C ILE A 135 22.40 4.12 -5.47
N GLU A 136 22.42 4.19 -4.14
CA GLU A 136 23.50 4.84 -3.39
C GLU A 136 24.86 4.17 -3.56
N LYS A 137 24.90 2.84 -3.74
CA LYS A 137 26.16 2.12 -3.98
C LYS A 137 26.73 2.34 -5.38
N LEU A 138 25.93 2.86 -6.31
CA LEU A 138 26.29 3.04 -7.71
C LEU A 138 26.83 4.45 -8.01
N ASP A 139 26.98 5.32 -7.00
CA ASP A 139 27.54 6.69 -7.11
C ASP A 139 27.05 7.47 -8.36
N ILE A 140 25.73 7.54 -8.54
CA ILE A 140 25.09 8.46 -9.51
C ILE A 140 24.85 9.83 -8.85
#